data_AF-A0A947R4B0-F1
#
_entry.id   AF-A0A947R4B0-F1
#
_cell.length_a   1.000
_cell.length_b   1.000
_cell.length_c   1.000
_cell.angle_alpha   90.00
_cell.angle_beta   90.00
_cell.angle_gamma   90.00
#
_symmetry.space_group_name_H-M   'P 1'
#
loop_
_entity.id
_entity.type
_entity.pdbx_description
1 polymer ?
#
loop_
_entity_poly.entity_id
_entity_poly.type
_entity_poly.pdbx_seq_one_letter_code
_entity_poly.pdbx_strand_id
1 'polypeptide(L)'
;MSKKNLFVIILIFLFGCSHQDSHEWNPIFEETSFDYLTTNIERSLSSMEEAYSEANITNPESIKENLDQAKKRLLEIKDYYVPLTVIRQKIYDAERFYKLNNVKKSEKLLNDSKAILHSLDLTTKSENFDKLIVDLNAMINGVILSFNKNSELYTYNKMKTLGEHVNLMLFKGDIVLSGIEFEK
;
A
#
# COMPACT_ATOMS: atom_id res chain seq x y z
N MET A 1 -7.00 -29.94 47.29
CA MET A 1 -7.92 -29.56 46.19
C MET A 1 -8.66 -30.81 45.71
N SER A 2 -9.99 -30.77 45.70
CA SER A 2 -10.83 -31.87 45.22
C SER A 2 -10.57 -32.14 43.72
N LYS A 3 -10.55 -33.41 43.30
CA LYS A 3 -10.44 -33.81 41.88
C LYS A 3 -11.47 -33.10 40.98
N LYS A 4 -12.61 -32.71 41.54
CA LYS A 4 -13.65 -31.94 40.85
C LYS A 4 -13.19 -30.52 40.48
N ASN A 5 -12.39 -29.87 41.32
CA ASN A 5 -11.89 -28.51 41.06
C ASN A 5 -10.81 -28.49 39.97
N LEU A 6 -10.02 -29.57 39.87
CA LEU A 6 -9.01 -29.71 38.82
C LEU A 6 -9.67 -29.87 37.43
N PHE A 7 -10.77 -30.62 37.36
CA PHE A 7 -11.50 -30.85 36.10
C PHE A 7 -12.14 -29.58 35.54
N VAL A 8 -12.67 -28.71 36.42
CA VAL A 8 -13.26 -27.42 36.03
C VAL A 8 -12.20 -26.47 35.49
N ILE A 9 -11.01 -26.43 36.10
CA ILE A 9 -9.90 -25.59 35.62
C ILE A 9 -9.42 -26.07 34.25
N ILE A 10 -9.29 -27.38 34.04
CA ILE A 10 -8.89 -27.95 32.75
C ILE A 10 -9.94 -27.65 31.65
N LEU A 11 -11.24 -27.73 31.97
CA LEU A 11 -12.32 -27.36 31.04
C LEU A 11 -12.29 -25.87 30.66
N ILE A 12 -11.97 -24.98 31.60
CA ILE A 12 -11.83 -23.55 31.33
C ILE A 12 -10.61 -23.27 30.42
N PHE A 13 -9.48 -23.97 30.63
CA PHE A 13 -8.31 -23.84 29.75
C PHE A 13 -8.54 -24.42 28.35
N LEU A 14 -9.34 -25.48 28.22
CA LEU A 14 -9.66 -26.08 26.91
C LEU A 14 -10.69 -25.27 26.11
N PHE A 15 -11.58 -24.52 26.77
CA PHE A 15 -12.54 -23.63 26.10
C PHE A 15 -12.04 -22.18 25.95
N GLY A 16 -11.02 -21.76 26.72
CA GLY A 16 -10.42 -20.43 26.65
C GLY A 16 -9.45 -20.21 25.48
N CYS A 17 -9.01 -21.29 24.81
CA CYS A 17 -8.29 -21.23 23.54
C CYS A 17 -9.27 -21.25 22.36
N SER A 18 -10.25 -20.36 22.36
CA SER A 18 -11.14 -20.19 21.21
C SER A 18 -10.39 -19.47 20.09
N HIS A 19 -10.04 -20.25 19.07
CA HIS A 19 -10.01 -19.85 17.65
C HIS A 19 -9.39 -18.47 17.37
N GLN A 20 -8.08 -18.46 17.16
CA GLN A 20 -7.56 -17.55 16.15
C GLN A 20 -7.84 -18.23 14.81
N ASP A 21 -8.89 -17.76 14.11
CA ASP A 21 -9.20 -18.26 12.77
C ASP A 21 -7.93 -18.12 11.91
N SER A 22 -7.42 -19.25 11.42
CA SER A 22 -6.18 -19.33 10.64
C SER A 22 -6.24 -18.59 9.29
N HIS A 23 -7.30 -17.83 9.05
CA HIS A 23 -7.63 -17.11 7.81
C HIS A 23 -7.82 -15.61 8.03
N GLU A 24 -7.55 -15.10 9.23
CA GLU A 24 -7.60 -13.66 9.47
C GLU A 24 -6.44 -12.97 8.75
N TRP A 25 -6.76 -12.17 7.72
CA TRP A 25 -5.76 -11.29 7.10
C TRP A 25 -5.16 -10.40 8.18
N ASN A 26 -3.83 -10.38 8.27
CA ASN A 26 -3.13 -9.57 9.25
C ASN A 26 -2.05 -8.75 8.51
N PRO A 27 -2.31 -7.46 8.27
CA PRO A 27 -1.43 -6.60 7.49
C PRO A 27 -0.02 -6.48 8.06
N ILE A 28 0.18 -6.80 9.35
CA ILE A 28 1.49 -6.78 10.02
C ILE A 28 2.47 -7.79 9.42
N PHE A 29 1.95 -8.86 8.80
CA PHE A 29 2.78 -9.90 8.18
C PHE A 29 3.05 -9.67 6.69
N GLU A 30 2.54 -8.60 6.10
CA GLU A 30 2.87 -8.25 4.72
C GLU A 30 4.21 -7.51 4.69
N GLU A 31 5.21 -8.13 4.07
CA GLU A 31 6.55 -7.54 3.93
C GLU A 31 6.48 -6.18 3.24
N THR A 32 7.10 -5.19 3.86
CA THR A 32 7.38 -3.91 3.23
C THR A 32 8.82 -3.95 2.73
N SER A 33 9.01 -4.31 1.47
CA SER A 33 10.29 -4.12 0.81
C SER A 33 10.45 -2.65 0.42
N PHE A 34 11.58 -2.05 0.78
CA PHE A 34 12.02 -0.74 0.29
C PHE A 34 12.99 -0.86 -0.89
N ASP A 35 13.16 -2.06 -1.46
CA ASP A 35 14.15 -2.32 -2.52
C ASP A 35 13.88 -1.47 -3.76
N TYR A 36 12.61 -1.20 -4.07
CA TYR A 36 12.21 -0.30 -5.14
C TYR A 36 12.73 1.13 -4.92
N LEU A 37 12.62 1.64 -3.69
CA LEU A 37 13.12 2.96 -3.31
C LEU A 37 14.64 3.00 -3.43
N THR A 38 15.32 2.02 -2.84
CA THR A 38 16.78 1.91 -2.87
C THR A 38 17.31 1.83 -4.30
N THR A 39 16.75 0.93 -5.11
CA THR A 39 17.16 0.71 -6.51
C THR A 39 16.98 1.96 -7.36
N ASN A 40 15.86 2.67 -7.22
CA ASN A 40 15.61 3.87 -8.02
C ASN A 40 16.43 5.07 -7.55
N ILE A 41 16.74 5.18 -6.26
CA ILE A 41 17.71 6.16 -5.76
C ILE A 41 19.10 5.87 -6.32
N GLU A 42 19.59 4.63 -6.22
CA GLU A 42 20.90 4.21 -6.74
C GLU A 42 21.03 4.48 -8.25
N ARG A 43 20.01 4.11 -9.04
CA ARG A 43 19.97 4.40 -10.48
C ARG A 43 19.96 5.90 -10.77
N SER A 44 19.26 6.70 -9.96
CA SER A 44 19.24 8.15 -10.13
C SER A 44 20.60 8.77 -9.82
N LEU A 45 21.27 8.30 -8.77
CA LEU A 45 22.63 8.72 -8.42
C LEU A 45 23.63 8.34 -9.53
N SER A 46 23.59 7.11 -10.04
CA SER A 46 24.44 6.66 -11.15
C SER A 46 24.27 7.54 -12.39
N SER A 47 23.03 7.82 -12.81
CA SER A 47 22.78 8.71 -13.97
C SER A 47 23.26 10.14 -13.72
N MET A 48 23.20 10.65 -12.48
CA MET A 48 23.79 11.95 -12.15
C MET A 48 25.32 11.92 -12.22
N GLU A 49 25.98 10.88 -11.69
CA GLU A 49 27.43 10.70 -11.75
C GLU A 49 27.95 10.57 -13.19
N GLU A 50 27.23 9.86 -14.04
CA GLU A 50 27.50 9.75 -15.49
C GLU A 50 27.39 11.12 -16.16
N ALA A 51 26.32 11.88 -15.89
CA ALA A 51 26.15 13.23 -16.40
C ALA A 51 27.28 14.18 -15.95
N TYR A 52 27.73 14.09 -14.70
CA TYR A 52 28.87 14.87 -14.21
C TYR A 52 30.19 14.47 -14.87
N SER A 53 30.37 13.18 -15.15
CA SER A 53 31.58 12.67 -15.83
C SER A 53 31.63 13.11 -17.29
N GLU A 54 30.49 13.10 -17.98
CA GLU A 54 30.35 13.53 -19.38
C GLU A 54 30.45 15.06 -19.56
N ALA A 55 30.08 15.83 -18.53
CA ALA A 55 30.29 17.28 -18.51
C ALA A 55 31.76 17.68 -18.68
N ASN A 56 32.70 16.80 -18.29
CA ASN A 56 34.14 17.02 -18.47
C ASN A 56 34.64 16.70 -19.90
N ILE A 57 33.81 16.10 -20.75
CA ILE A 57 34.18 15.55 -22.07
C ILE A 57 33.47 16.29 -23.23
N THR A 58 32.47 17.14 -22.92
CA THR A 58 31.73 18.02 -23.87
C THR A 58 30.64 17.33 -24.72
N ASN A 59 29.82 16.44 -24.15
CA ASN A 59 28.59 15.94 -24.81
C ASN A 59 27.29 16.45 -24.14
N PRO A 60 26.78 17.65 -24.51
CA PRO A 60 25.63 18.27 -23.85
C PRO A 60 24.31 17.48 -23.93
N GLU A 61 24.11 16.70 -24.99
CA GLU A 61 22.85 15.95 -25.18
C GLU A 61 22.75 14.76 -24.22
N SER A 62 23.83 13.99 -24.08
CA SER A 62 23.91 12.84 -23.16
C SER A 62 23.76 13.25 -21.69
N ILE A 63 24.39 14.37 -21.31
CA ILE A 63 24.25 14.97 -19.97
C ILE A 63 22.79 15.29 -19.68
N LYS A 64 22.10 15.94 -20.63
CA LYS A 64 20.71 16.33 -20.47
C LYS A 64 19.81 15.10 -20.32
N GLU A 65 20.00 14.09 -21.17
CA GLU A 65 19.22 12.85 -21.10
C GLU A 65 19.39 12.14 -19.75
N ASN A 66 20.62 11.97 -19.27
CA ASN A 66 20.91 11.33 -18.00
C ASN A 66 20.31 12.08 -16.80
N LEU A 67 20.38 13.41 -16.80
CA LEU A 67 19.75 14.24 -15.77
C LEU A 67 18.23 14.20 -15.83
N ASP A 68 17.64 14.20 -17.02
CA ASP A 68 16.18 14.09 -17.21
C ASP A 68 15.67 12.73 -16.73
N GLN A 69 16.40 11.63 -17.02
CA GLN A 69 16.07 10.30 -16.51
C GLN A 69 16.16 10.22 -14.98
N ALA A 70 17.24 10.74 -14.38
CA ALA A 70 17.39 10.78 -12.93
C ALA A 70 16.27 11.60 -12.26
N LYS A 71 15.96 12.77 -12.81
CA LYS A 71 14.87 13.63 -12.35
C LYS A 71 13.53 12.89 -12.42
N LYS A 72 13.25 12.19 -13.53
CA LYS A 72 12.01 11.42 -13.70
C LYS A 72 11.85 10.36 -12.61
N ARG A 73 12.88 9.53 -12.37
CA ARG A 73 12.86 8.49 -11.32
C ARG A 73 12.63 9.06 -9.92
N LEU A 74 13.28 10.19 -9.60
CA LEU A 74 13.08 10.86 -8.30
C LEU A 74 11.67 11.44 -8.15
N LEU A 75 11.09 11.98 -9.22
CA LEU A 75 9.69 12.43 -9.22
C LEU A 75 8.73 11.24 -9.07
N GLU A 76 9.00 10.09 -9.69
CA GLU A 76 8.21 8.87 -9.50
C GLU A 76 8.24 8.38 -8.05
N ILE A 77 9.39 8.41 -7.40
CA ILE A 77 9.50 8.12 -5.96
C ILE A 77 8.64 9.11 -5.14
N LYS A 78 8.86 10.41 -5.34
CA LYS A 78 8.23 11.49 -4.56
C LYS A 78 6.72 11.53 -4.76
N ASP A 79 6.27 11.42 -6.00
CA ASP A 79 4.89 11.69 -6.42
C ASP A 79 4.08 10.42 -6.68
N TYR A 80 4.61 9.22 -6.43
CA TYR A 80 3.84 7.97 -6.52
C TYR A 80 4.18 7.00 -5.39
N TYR A 81 5.44 6.56 -5.29
CA TYR A 81 5.79 5.46 -4.40
C TYR A 81 5.64 5.83 -2.91
N VAL A 82 6.13 7.01 -2.51
CA VAL A 82 6.01 7.51 -1.14
C VAL A 82 4.53 7.70 -0.75
N PRO A 83 3.71 8.46 -1.50
CA PRO A 83 2.28 8.59 -1.19
C PRO A 83 1.54 7.25 -1.10
N LEU A 84 1.77 6.30 -2.02
CA LEU A 84 1.12 4.98 -1.97
C LEU A 84 1.55 4.16 -0.76
N THR A 85 2.82 4.27 -0.36
CA THR A 85 3.31 3.61 0.87
C THR A 85 2.57 4.15 2.10
N VAL A 86 2.35 5.48 2.16
CA VAL A 86 1.57 6.12 3.23
C VAL A 86 0.10 5.69 3.18
N ILE A 87 -0.51 5.62 1.99
CA ILE A 87 -1.88 5.16 1.81
C ILE A 87 -2.04 3.72 2.31
N ARG A 88 -1.11 2.83 1.94
CA ARG A 88 -1.11 1.45 2.42
C ARG A 88 -1.03 1.38 3.94
N GLN A 89 -0.11 2.12 4.56
CA GLN A 89 0.01 2.15 6.02
C GLN A 89 -1.31 2.61 6.67
N LYS A 90 -1.95 3.65 6.13
CA LYS A 90 -3.26 4.10 6.62
C LYS A 90 -4.36 3.06 6.44
N ILE A 91 -4.39 2.31 5.34
CA ILE A 91 -5.34 1.20 5.12
C ILE A 91 -5.13 0.10 6.17
N TYR A 92 -3.88 -0.25 6.46
CA TYR A 92 -3.53 -1.26 7.45
C TYR A 92 -3.91 -0.82 8.87
N ASP A 93 -3.61 0.43 9.20
CA ASP A 93 -4.02 1.01 10.48
C ASP A 93 -5.55 1.10 10.58
N ALA A 94 -6.24 1.40 9.48
CA ALA A 94 -7.70 1.44 9.46
C ALA A 94 -8.29 0.05 9.77
N GLU A 95 -7.76 -1.01 9.18
CA GLU A 95 -8.18 -2.37 9.50
C GLU A 95 -7.93 -2.72 10.97
N ARG A 96 -6.75 -2.39 11.50
CA ARG A 96 -6.43 -2.59 12.91
C ARG A 96 -7.42 -1.86 13.83
N PHE A 97 -7.73 -0.60 13.54
CA PHE A 97 -8.71 0.14 14.35
C PHE A 97 -10.11 -0.41 14.22
N TYR A 98 -10.48 -0.95 13.06
CA TYR A 98 -11.76 -1.61 12.88
C TYR A 98 -11.86 -2.89 13.73
N LYS A 99 -10.83 -3.74 13.75
CA LYS A 99 -10.74 -4.93 14.63
C LYS A 99 -10.85 -4.59 16.11
N LEU A 100 -10.39 -3.41 16.50
CA LEU A 100 -10.50 -2.87 17.86
C LEU A 100 -11.84 -2.16 18.13
N ASN A 101 -12.85 -2.34 17.27
CA ASN A 101 -14.16 -1.70 17.33
C ASN A 101 -14.11 -0.15 17.31
N ASN A 102 -13.02 0.44 16.82
CA ASN A 102 -12.86 1.89 16.66
C ASN A 102 -13.17 2.32 15.22
N VAL A 103 -14.44 2.14 14.82
CA VAL A 103 -14.93 2.39 13.46
C VAL A 103 -14.67 3.84 13.01
N LYS A 104 -14.89 4.83 13.89
CA LYS A 104 -14.67 6.25 13.55
C LYS A 104 -13.22 6.53 13.15
N LYS A 105 -12.26 5.94 13.87
CA LYS A 105 -10.84 6.13 13.55
C LYS A 105 -10.44 5.40 12.27
N SER A 106 -11.00 4.20 12.05
CA SER A 106 -10.84 3.46 10.80
C SER A 106 -11.32 4.27 9.60
N GLU A 107 -12.56 4.79 9.66
CA GLU A 107 -13.14 5.64 8.63
C GLU A 107 -12.33 6.92 8.38
N LYS A 108 -11.84 7.57 9.45
CA LYS A 108 -10.97 8.74 9.31
C LYS A 108 -9.70 8.39 8.52
N LEU A 109 -9.03 7.28 8.84
CA LEU A 109 -7.81 6.87 8.14
C LEU A 109 -8.05 6.57 6.66
N LEU A 110 -9.18 5.92 6.34
CA LEU A 110 -9.59 5.67 4.96
C LEU A 110 -9.87 6.98 4.19
N ASN A 111 -10.53 7.94 4.84
CA ASN A 111 -10.74 9.26 4.23
C ASN A 111 -9.44 10.06 4.06
N ASP A 112 -8.52 9.99 5.03
CA ASP A 112 -7.19 10.57 4.89
C ASP A 112 -6.45 9.95 3.68
N SER A 113 -6.57 8.63 3.45
CA SER A 113 -5.98 7.97 2.27
C SER A 113 -6.55 8.51 0.96
N LYS A 114 -7.86 8.79 0.90
CA LYS A 114 -8.48 9.41 -0.29
C LYS A 114 -7.93 10.80 -0.55
N ALA A 115 -7.72 11.61 0.49
CA ALA A 115 -7.14 12.94 0.33
C ALA A 115 -5.73 12.87 -0.29
N ILE A 116 -4.92 11.87 0.12
CA ILE A 116 -3.61 11.63 -0.49
C ILE A 116 -3.76 11.18 -1.95
N LEU A 117 -4.68 10.25 -2.26
CA LEU A 117 -4.96 9.82 -3.63
C LEU A 117 -5.36 10.99 -4.54
N HIS A 118 -6.19 11.91 -4.05
CA HIS A 118 -6.58 13.11 -4.80
C HIS A 118 -5.42 14.08 -5.04
N SER A 119 -4.38 14.04 -4.20
CA SER A 119 -3.16 14.85 -4.38
C SER A 119 -2.14 14.23 -5.33
N LEU A 120 -2.34 12.95 -5.71
CA LEU A 120 -1.56 12.34 -6.79
C LEU A 120 -2.01 12.99 -8.10
N ASP A 121 -1.10 13.77 -8.69
CA ASP A 121 -1.38 14.55 -9.88
C ASP A 121 -1.76 13.64 -11.06
N LEU A 122 -3.06 13.58 -11.38
CA LEU A 122 -3.65 12.79 -12.48
C LEU A 122 -3.31 13.36 -13.86
N THR A 123 -2.60 14.48 -13.93
CA THR A 123 -2.38 15.21 -15.19
C THR A 123 -1.19 14.73 -16.01
N THR A 124 -0.38 13.77 -15.53
CA THR A 124 0.91 13.44 -16.16
C THR A 124 1.24 11.96 -16.28
N LYS A 125 0.39 11.05 -15.81
CA LYS A 125 0.67 9.61 -15.75
C LYS A 125 -0.46 8.88 -16.46
N SER A 126 -0.12 8.02 -17.43
CA SER A 126 -1.00 7.39 -18.43
C SER A 126 -2.47 7.11 -18.01
N GLU A 127 -3.39 7.02 -18.97
CA GLU A 127 -4.83 6.68 -18.73
C GLU A 127 -5.02 5.44 -17.82
N ASN A 128 -4.12 4.47 -17.90
CA ASN A 128 -4.11 3.28 -17.06
C ASN A 128 -3.79 3.58 -15.58
N PHE A 129 -2.89 4.53 -15.31
CA PHE A 129 -2.60 4.98 -13.96
C PHE A 129 -3.82 5.69 -13.34
N ASP A 130 -4.46 6.59 -14.08
CA ASP A 130 -5.66 7.29 -13.61
C ASP A 130 -6.77 6.31 -13.25
N LYS A 131 -6.99 5.30 -14.09
CA LYS A 131 -7.94 4.23 -13.82
C LYS A 131 -7.64 3.50 -12.51
N LEU A 132 -6.37 3.17 -12.24
CA LEU A 132 -5.99 2.50 -10.99
C LEU A 132 -6.24 3.38 -9.76
N ILE A 133 -6.00 4.70 -9.85
CA ILE A 133 -6.30 5.64 -8.76
C ILE A 133 -7.81 5.73 -8.52
N VAL A 134 -8.61 5.79 -9.60
CA VAL A 134 -10.08 5.79 -9.53
C VAL A 134 -10.59 4.49 -8.89
N ASP A 135 -10.07 3.34 -9.31
CA ASP A 135 -10.43 2.03 -8.79
C ASP A 135 -10.08 1.92 -7.30
N LEU A 136 -8.88 2.34 -6.89
CA LEU A 136 -8.46 2.34 -5.49
C LEU A 136 -9.36 3.24 -4.63
N ASN A 137 -9.72 4.43 -5.12
CA ASN A 137 -10.67 5.33 -4.44
C ASN A 137 -12.06 4.68 -4.31
N ALA A 138 -12.54 3.99 -5.36
CA ALA A 138 -13.81 3.26 -5.32
C ALA A 138 -13.77 2.10 -4.30
N MET A 139 -12.65 1.38 -4.19
CA MET A 139 -12.46 0.32 -3.19
C MET A 139 -12.50 0.88 -1.76
N ILE A 140 -11.83 2.02 -1.51
CA ILE A 140 -11.89 2.69 -0.20
C ILE A 140 -13.33 3.07 0.16
N ASN A 141 -14.06 3.70 -0.75
CA ASN A 141 -15.48 4.01 -0.53
C ASN A 141 -16.29 2.74 -0.27
N GLY A 142 -15.98 1.66 -0.98
CA GLY A 142 -16.59 0.36 -0.80
C GLY A 142 -16.44 -0.23 0.61
N VAL A 143 -15.29 0.01 1.26
CA VAL A 143 -15.03 -0.37 2.67
C VAL A 143 -15.79 0.55 3.62
N ILE A 144 -15.72 1.86 3.42
CA ILE A 144 -16.43 2.82 4.30
C ILE A 144 -17.94 2.51 4.33
N LEU A 145 -18.53 2.24 3.16
CA LEU A 145 -19.94 1.86 3.05
C LEU A 145 -20.27 0.52 3.72
N SER A 146 -19.29 -0.37 3.92
CA SER A 146 -19.53 -1.66 4.58
C SER A 146 -19.57 -1.56 6.10
N PHE A 147 -19.02 -0.50 6.71
CA PHE A 147 -19.10 -0.29 8.17
C PHE A 147 -20.52 -0.24 8.71
N ASN A 148 -21.48 0.21 7.90
CA ASN A 148 -22.89 0.29 8.27
C ASN A 148 -23.67 -1.03 8.03
N LYS A 149 -23.00 -2.09 7.57
CA LYS A 149 -23.65 -3.40 7.35
C LYS A 149 -23.48 -4.29 8.57
N ASN A 150 -24.51 -5.09 8.87
CA ASN A 150 -24.51 -6.06 9.98
C ASN A 150 -23.63 -7.30 9.73
N SER A 151 -22.54 -7.18 8.95
CA SER A 151 -21.64 -8.30 8.62
C SER A 151 -20.19 -7.86 8.72
N GLU A 152 -19.56 -8.19 9.83
CA GLU A 152 -18.14 -7.91 10.06
C GLU A 152 -17.26 -8.61 9.03
N LEU A 153 -17.54 -9.89 8.73
CA LEU A 153 -16.83 -10.68 7.72
C LEU A 153 -16.84 -10.00 6.34
N TYR A 154 -17.97 -9.40 5.95
CA TYR A 154 -18.07 -8.68 4.68
C TYR A 154 -17.13 -7.46 4.66
N THR A 155 -17.07 -6.69 5.74
CA THR A 155 -16.14 -5.57 5.87
C THR A 155 -14.69 -6.02 5.87
N TYR A 156 -14.36 -7.07 6.62
CA TYR A 156 -13.00 -7.62 6.66
C TYR A 156 -12.52 -8.07 5.29
N ASN A 157 -13.37 -8.77 4.53
CA ASN A 157 -13.03 -9.18 3.17
C ASN A 157 -12.75 -7.99 2.26
N LYS A 158 -13.53 -6.90 2.36
CA LYS A 158 -13.26 -5.69 1.59
C LYS A 158 -11.96 -5.00 2.00
N MET A 159 -11.66 -4.94 3.30
CA MET A 159 -10.39 -4.39 3.80
C MET A 159 -9.20 -5.19 3.29
N LYS A 160 -9.30 -6.53 3.32
CA LYS A 160 -8.30 -7.43 2.77
C LYS A 160 -8.06 -7.17 1.29
N THR A 161 -9.11 -7.17 0.48
CA THR A 161 -8.99 -6.92 -0.97
C THR A 161 -8.39 -5.54 -1.26
N LEU A 162 -8.76 -4.52 -0.47
CA LEU A 162 -8.17 -3.18 -0.57
C LEU A 162 -6.67 -3.19 -0.24
N GLY A 163 -6.27 -3.89 0.82
CA GLY A 163 -4.86 -4.06 1.22
C GLY A 163 -4.03 -4.78 0.15
N GLU A 164 -4.52 -5.91 -0.34
CA GLU A 164 -3.87 -6.68 -1.41
C GLU A 164 -3.70 -5.84 -2.69
N HIS A 165 -4.71 -5.04 -3.04
CA HIS A 165 -4.65 -4.18 -4.22
C HIS A 165 -3.56 -3.10 -4.09
N VAL A 166 -3.47 -2.39 -2.97
CA VAL A 166 -2.44 -1.37 -2.78
C VAL A 166 -1.03 -1.98 -2.72
N ASN A 167 -0.87 -3.21 -2.20
CA ASN A 167 0.41 -3.92 -2.26
C ASN A 167 0.81 -4.24 -3.69
N LEU A 168 -0.13 -4.71 -4.50
CA LEU A 168 0.14 -4.99 -5.90
C LEU A 168 0.60 -3.73 -6.65
N MET A 169 -0.02 -2.58 -6.38
CA MET A 169 0.39 -1.29 -6.96
C MET A 169 1.82 -0.90 -6.54
N LEU A 170 2.19 -1.12 -5.28
CA LEU A 170 3.55 -0.86 -4.80
C LEU A 170 4.59 -1.82 -5.37
N PHE A 171 4.26 -3.11 -5.46
CA PHE A 171 5.15 -4.14 -6.00
C PHE A 171 5.39 -3.96 -7.51
N LYS A 172 4.35 -3.56 -8.25
CA LYS A 172 4.39 -3.36 -9.70
C LYS A 172 4.57 -1.89 -10.10
N GLY A 173 5.17 -1.06 -9.25
CA GLY A 173 5.26 0.39 -9.43
C GLY A 173 5.64 0.84 -10.84
N ASP A 174 6.72 0.28 -11.41
CA ASP A 174 7.15 0.61 -12.78
C ASP A 174 6.13 0.22 -13.84
N ILE A 175 5.43 -0.89 -13.67
CA ILE A 175 4.38 -1.34 -14.61
C ILE A 175 3.15 -0.42 -14.49
N VAL A 176 2.79 -0.05 -13.26
CA VAL A 176 1.70 0.90 -13.00
C VAL A 176 2.00 2.27 -13.59
N LEU A 177 3.24 2.74 -13.48
CA LEU A 177 3.69 4.02 -14.01
C LEU A 177 3.90 4.00 -15.54
N SER A 178 4.29 2.86 -16.11
CA SER A 178 4.51 2.69 -17.56
C SER A 178 3.23 2.36 -18.34
N GLY A 179 2.14 1.98 -17.64
CA GLY A 179 0.84 1.75 -18.27
C GLY A 179 0.77 0.53 -19.17
N ILE A 180 1.67 -0.46 -19.01
CA ILE A 180 1.65 -1.69 -19.80
C ILE A 180 0.42 -2.52 -19.42
N GLU A 181 -0.47 -2.77 -20.39
CA GLU A 181 -1.59 -3.69 -20.23
C GLU A 181 -1.08 -5.14 -20.22
N PHE A 182 -1.52 -5.92 -19.23
CA PHE A 182 -1.41 -7.37 -19.30
C PHE A 182 -2.61 -7.90 -20.07
N GLU A 183 -2.40 -8.44 -21.27
CA GLU A 183 -3.43 -9.21 -21.98
C GLU A 183 -3.92 -10.34 -21.06
N LYS A 184 -5.25 -10.45 -20.94
CA LYS A 184 -5.95 -11.46 -20.12
C LYS A 184 -5.98 -12.82 -20.79
#